data_AF-A0A8T0G7V7-F1
#
_entry.id   AF-A0A8T0G7V7-F1
#
_cell.length_a   1.000
_cell.length_b   1.000
_cell.length_c   1.000
_cell.angle_alpha   90.00
_cell.angle_beta   90.00
_cell.angle_gamma   90.00
#
_symmetry.space_group_name_H-M   'P 1'
#
loop_
_entity.id
_entity.type
_entity.pdbx_description
1 polymer ?
#
loop_
_entity_poly.entity_id
_entity_poly.type
_entity_poly.pdbx_seq_one_letter_code
_entity_poly.pdbx_strand_id
1 'polypeptide(L)'
;MLGSGGQGSTPCAACKLLRRRCAQECPFSPYFSPHEPQKFACVHKIFGASNVSKMLMEVPENQRADAASSLVYEANARIRDPVYGCMGAISALQQQAQALQAELNAVRQEITRYRQHEITAAAEDSAPAVTTSAISQVPPGYQDQRGASAAPPASEANTGANTARSSKQVTVAKSEAYTSSTVPSPSSTVATSESKDRSYWSPIS
;
A
#
# COMPACT_ATOMS: atom_id res chain seq x y z
N MET A 1 16.90 -27.63 50.50
CA MET A 1 15.99 -27.53 49.35
C MET A 1 14.94 -26.44 49.64
N LEU A 2 15.25 -25.17 49.35
CA LEU A 2 14.26 -24.09 49.52
C LEU A 2 13.46 -23.93 48.22
N GLY A 3 12.21 -24.39 48.23
CA GLY A 3 11.28 -24.16 47.13
C GLY A 3 10.75 -22.74 47.20
N SER A 4 11.31 -21.83 46.40
CA SER A 4 10.79 -20.46 46.27
C SER A 4 9.38 -20.50 45.67
N GLY A 5 8.37 -20.31 46.51
CA GLY A 5 6.99 -20.08 46.08
C GLY A 5 6.96 -18.83 45.20
N GLY A 6 6.70 -19.03 43.91
CA GLY A 6 6.67 -17.93 42.94
C GLY A 6 5.63 -16.89 43.34
N GLN A 7 6.10 -15.67 43.61
CA GLN A 7 5.26 -14.50 43.80
C GLN A 7 4.29 -14.38 42.62
N GLY A 8 3.02 -14.08 42.91
CA GLY A 8 1.92 -14.22 41.96
C GLY A 8 2.02 -13.28 40.76
N SER A 9 2.79 -13.66 39.74
CA SER A 9 2.79 -12.99 38.45
C SER A 9 1.41 -13.21 37.81
N THR A 10 0.72 -12.10 37.55
CA THR A 10 -0.57 -12.14 36.85
C THR A 10 -0.34 -12.80 35.49
N PRO A 11 -1.01 -13.92 35.15
CA PRO A 11 -0.74 -14.61 33.90
C PRO A 11 -1.08 -13.72 32.71
N CYS A 12 -0.17 -13.64 31.73
CA CYS A 12 -0.40 -12.89 30.50
C CYS A 12 -1.68 -13.37 29.79
N ALA A 13 -2.25 -12.54 28.91
CA ALA A 13 -3.52 -12.86 28.23
C ALA A 13 -3.49 -14.23 27.53
N ALA A 14 -2.33 -14.60 26.96
CA ALA A 14 -2.14 -15.91 26.35
C ALA A 14 -2.26 -17.07 27.34
N CYS A 15 -1.51 -17.04 28.45
CA CYS A 15 -1.55 -18.10 29.44
C CYS A 15 -2.88 -18.16 30.19
N LYS A 16 -3.55 -17.02 30.38
CA LYS A 16 -4.90 -16.92 30.93
C LYS A 16 -5.94 -17.58 30.00
N LEU A 17 -5.92 -17.29 28.69
CA LEU A 17 -6.84 -17.90 27.73
C LEU A 17 -6.59 -19.41 27.56
N LEU A 18 -5.31 -19.81 27.50
CA LEU A 18 -4.88 -21.21 27.36
C LEU A 18 -4.94 -22.02 28.66
N ARG A 19 -5.47 -21.44 29.76
CA ARG A 19 -5.61 -22.05 31.09
C ARG A 19 -4.33 -22.75 31.60
N ARG A 20 -3.15 -22.17 31.34
CA ARG A 20 -1.84 -22.74 31.71
C ARG A 20 -1.02 -21.77 32.57
N ARG A 21 -0.04 -22.31 33.32
CA ARG A 21 0.89 -21.48 34.11
C ARG A 21 1.72 -20.58 33.17
N CYS A 22 1.83 -19.30 33.53
CA CYS A 22 2.77 -18.38 32.89
C CYS A 22 4.17 -18.60 33.47
N ALA A 23 5.13 -18.99 32.64
CA ALA A 23 6.54 -19.05 33.02
C ALA A 23 7.14 -17.62 33.07
N GLN A 24 8.33 -17.48 33.66
CA GLN A 24 9.09 -16.22 33.62
C GLN A 24 9.45 -15.88 32.15
N GLU A 25 10.13 -16.81 31.48
CA GLU A 25 10.44 -16.73 30.04
C GLU A 25 9.25 -17.15 29.16
N CYS A 26 8.09 -16.51 29.35
CA CYS A 26 6.92 -16.78 28.52
C CYS A 26 6.97 -15.96 27.21
N PRO A 27 7.01 -16.60 26.02
CA PRO A 27 7.19 -15.90 24.73
C PRO A 27 6.02 -14.98 24.36
N PHE A 28 4.90 -15.06 25.08
CA PHE A 28 3.74 -14.19 24.88
C PHE A 28 3.66 -13.03 25.89
N SER A 29 4.36 -13.12 27.04
CA SER A 29 4.16 -12.17 28.14
C SER A 29 4.54 -10.73 27.81
N PRO A 30 5.63 -10.45 27.06
CA PRO A 30 5.99 -9.07 26.70
C PRO A 30 4.97 -8.39 25.75
N TYR A 31 4.19 -9.18 25.00
CA TYR A 31 3.38 -8.67 23.89
C TYR A 31 1.86 -8.76 24.14
N PHE A 32 1.42 -9.63 25.05
CA PHE A 32 0.00 -9.90 25.31
C PHE A 32 -0.36 -9.63 26.79
N SER A 33 -0.49 -8.35 27.13
CA SER A 33 -0.88 -7.86 28.45
C SER A 33 -2.19 -8.48 28.96
N PRO A 34 -2.30 -8.85 30.26
CA PRO A 34 -3.54 -9.37 30.85
C PRO A 34 -4.72 -8.39 30.81
N HIS A 35 -4.45 -7.09 30.63
CA HIS A 35 -5.46 -6.04 30.49
C HIS A 35 -6.11 -6.02 29.09
N GLU A 36 -5.51 -6.66 28.10
CA GLU A 36 -5.97 -6.65 26.70
C GLU A 36 -6.26 -8.08 26.17
N PRO A 37 -7.11 -8.87 26.84
CA PRO A 37 -7.32 -10.29 26.51
C PRO A 37 -7.81 -10.51 25.07
N GLN A 38 -8.51 -9.54 24.49
CA GLN A 38 -9.01 -9.59 23.12
C GLN A 38 -7.88 -9.63 22.07
N LYS A 39 -6.72 -8.99 22.34
CA LYS A 39 -5.56 -9.06 21.44
C LYS A 39 -5.06 -10.49 21.27
N PHE A 40 -4.96 -11.26 22.36
CA PHE A 40 -4.60 -12.67 22.23
C PHE A 40 -5.74 -13.53 21.68
N ALA A 41 -6.99 -13.26 22.06
CA ALA A 41 -8.14 -14.03 21.58
C ALA A 41 -8.31 -13.99 20.05
N CYS A 42 -8.12 -12.82 19.43
CA CYS A 42 -8.21 -12.71 17.97
C CYS A 42 -7.07 -13.46 17.25
N VAL A 43 -5.80 -13.27 17.64
CA VAL A 43 -4.68 -13.99 17.00
C VAL A 43 -4.75 -15.50 17.26
N HIS A 44 -5.23 -15.92 18.43
CA HIS A 44 -5.47 -17.32 18.74
C HIS A 44 -6.52 -17.94 17.82
N LYS A 45 -7.62 -17.22 17.54
CA LYS A 45 -8.69 -17.68 16.64
C LYS A 45 -8.23 -17.82 15.18
N ILE A 46 -7.37 -16.91 14.70
CA ILE A 46 -6.99 -16.84 13.28
C ILE A 46 -5.71 -17.60 12.95
N PHE A 47 -4.69 -17.54 13.81
CA PHE A 47 -3.38 -18.15 13.57
C PHE A 47 -3.12 -19.37 14.48
N GLY A 48 -3.69 -19.40 15.68
CA GLY A 48 -3.43 -20.43 16.69
C GLY A 48 -2.16 -20.16 17.51
N ALA A 49 -2.17 -20.52 18.80
CA ALA A 49 -1.08 -20.18 19.73
C ALA A 49 0.30 -20.66 19.25
N SER A 50 0.39 -21.90 18.76
CA SER A 50 1.65 -22.50 18.32
C SER A 50 2.28 -21.76 17.14
N ASN A 51 1.46 -21.29 16.19
CA ASN A 51 1.96 -20.55 15.04
C ASN A 51 2.37 -19.13 15.41
N VAL A 52 1.58 -18.44 16.25
CA VAL A 52 1.97 -17.13 16.82
C VAL A 52 3.29 -17.24 17.57
N SER A 53 3.51 -18.31 18.35
CA SER A 53 4.79 -18.55 19.02
C SER A 53 5.95 -18.71 18.03
N LYS A 54 5.77 -19.48 16.94
CA LYS A 54 6.81 -19.68 15.92
C LYS A 54 7.15 -18.37 15.21
N MET A 55 6.14 -17.69 14.67
CA MET A 55 6.31 -16.42 13.95
C MET A 55 7.00 -15.35 14.81
N LEU A 56 6.68 -15.28 16.11
CA LEU A 56 7.39 -14.36 17.02
C LEU A 56 8.84 -14.79 17.26
N MET A 57 9.16 -16.08 17.35
CA MET A 57 10.55 -16.53 17.56
C MET A 57 11.42 -16.39 16.30
N GLU A 58 10.83 -16.51 15.11
CA GLU A 58 11.49 -16.27 13.81
C GLU A 58 11.85 -14.79 13.59
N VAL A 59 11.16 -13.87 14.26
CA VAL A 59 11.42 -12.42 14.19
C VAL A 59 12.47 -12.00 15.24
N PRO A 60 13.45 -11.13 14.89
CA PRO A 60 14.40 -10.53 15.82
C PRO A 60 13.72 -9.81 16.99
N GLU A 61 14.31 -9.89 18.19
CA GLU A 61 13.63 -9.50 19.44
C GLU A 61 13.10 -8.06 19.46
N ASN A 62 13.85 -7.14 18.85
CA ASN A 62 13.50 -5.74 18.71
C ASN A 62 12.29 -5.48 17.80
N GLN A 63 11.92 -6.42 16.93
CA GLN A 63 10.77 -6.32 16.01
C GLN A 63 9.56 -7.15 16.45
N ARG A 64 9.69 -7.99 17.49
CA ARG A 64 8.61 -8.89 17.95
C ARG A 64 7.37 -8.15 18.44
N ALA A 65 7.53 -6.94 19.01
CA ALA A 65 6.41 -6.11 19.44
C ALA A 65 5.57 -5.60 18.26
N ASP A 66 6.24 -5.18 17.17
CA ASP A 66 5.59 -4.76 15.93
C ASP A 66 4.96 -5.96 15.22
N ALA A 67 5.66 -7.08 15.14
CA ALA A 67 5.11 -8.33 14.59
C ALA A 67 3.86 -8.81 15.34
N ALA A 68 3.86 -8.77 16.67
CA ALA A 68 2.67 -9.08 17.48
C ALA A 68 1.51 -8.12 17.18
N SER A 69 1.81 -6.83 16.97
CA SER A 69 0.82 -5.80 16.63
C SER A 69 0.22 -6.01 15.22
N SER A 70 1.06 -6.37 14.23
CA SER A 70 0.62 -6.74 12.88
C SER A 70 -0.26 -7.98 12.89
N LEU A 71 0.13 -9.03 13.61
CA LEU A 71 -0.72 -10.24 13.77
C LEU A 71 -2.08 -9.90 14.41
N VAL A 72 -2.12 -9.03 15.42
CA VAL A 72 -3.37 -8.55 16.02
C VAL A 72 -4.21 -7.77 15.00
N TYR A 73 -3.60 -6.90 14.19
CA TYR A 73 -4.32 -6.16 13.14
C TYR A 73 -4.91 -7.11 12.08
N GLU A 74 -4.12 -8.02 11.54
CA GLU A 74 -4.53 -8.98 10.51
C GLU A 74 -5.62 -9.93 11.03
N ALA A 75 -5.47 -10.44 12.26
CA ALA A 75 -6.49 -11.29 12.88
C ALA A 75 -7.82 -10.53 13.04
N ASN A 76 -7.79 -9.28 13.50
CA ASN A 76 -9.00 -8.46 13.59
C ASN A 76 -9.61 -8.14 12.21
N ALA A 77 -8.78 -7.88 11.19
CA ALA A 77 -9.25 -7.69 9.83
C ALA A 77 -9.98 -8.95 9.32
N ARG A 78 -9.39 -10.14 9.51
CA ARG A 78 -9.99 -11.43 9.09
C ARG A 78 -11.21 -11.86 9.92
N ILE A 79 -11.37 -11.35 11.13
CA ILE A 79 -12.60 -11.54 11.93
C ILE A 79 -13.75 -10.67 11.39
N ARG A 80 -13.47 -9.44 10.96
CA ARG A 80 -14.47 -8.52 10.36
C ARG A 80 -14.85 -8.92 8.94
N ASP A 81 -13.86 -9.33 8.15
CA ASP A 81 -14.02 -9.80 6.78
C ASP A 81 -13.37 -11.20 6.66
N PRO A 82 -14.16 -12.28 6.80
CA PRO A 82 -13.66 -13.65 6.66
C PRO A 82 -13.16 -14.02 5.27
N VAL A 83 -13.53 -13.25 4.24
CA VAL A 83 -13.22 -13.54 2.83
C VAL A 83 -11.91 -12.88 2.42
N TYR A 84 -11.77 -11.57 2.60
CA TYR A 84 -10.59 -10.81 2.16
C TYR A 84 -9.72 -10.31 3.31
N GLY A 85 -10.25 -10.16 4.53
CA GLY A 85 -9.48 -9.71 5.70
C GLY A 85 -8.71 -8.40 5.45
N CYS A 86 -7.38 -8.43 5.61
CA CYS A 86 -6.52 -7.28 5.33
C CYS A 86 -6.38 -6.96 3.83
N MET A 87 -6.58 -7.93 2.92
CA MET A 87 -6.53 -7.72 1.48
C MET A 87 -7.65 -6.80 0.98
N GLY A 88 -8.82 -6.84 1.62
CA GLY A 88 -9.92 -5.92 1.32
C GLY A 88 -9.54 -4.45 1.57
N ALA A 89 -8.86 -4.19 2.69
CA ALA A 89 -8.33 -2.86 3.00
C ALA A 89 -7.24 -2.42 2.02
N ILE A 90 -6.32 -3.33 1.63
CA ILE A 90 -5.30 -3.05 0.61
C ILE A 90 -5.95 -2.68 -0.73
N SER A 91 -6.95 -3.45 -1.18
CA SER A 91 -7.64 -3.19 -2.46
C SER A 91 -8.39 -1.85 -2.44
N ALA A 92 -9.11 -1.53 -1.36
CA ALA A 92 -9.80 -0.25 -1.21
C ALA A 92 -8.83 0.94 -1.24
N LEU A 93 -7.69 0.85 -0.53
CA LEU A 93 -6.66 1.88 -0.54
C LEU A 93 -5.99 2.04 -1.91
N GLN A 94 -5.76 0.94 -2.64
CA GLN A 94 -5.24 0.98 -4.00
C GLN A 94 -6.22 1.66 -4.97
N GLN A 95 -7.51 1.36 -4.89
CA GLN A 95 -8.55 2.02 -5.68
C GLN A 95 -8.64 3.52 -5.35
N GLN A 96 -8.59 3.90 -4.07
CA GLN A 96 -8.58 5.30 -3.65
C GLN A 96 -7.35 6.05 -4.17
N ALA A 97 -6.16 5.45 -4.09
CA ALA A 97 -4.94 6.04 -4.62
C ALA A 97 -5.00 6.23 -6.14
N GLN A 98 -5.57 5.26 -6.88
CA GLN A 98 -5.78 5.37 -8.33
C GLN A 98 -6.80 6.48 -8.68
N ALA A 99 -7.91 6.58 -7.96
CA ALA A 99 -8.91 7.62 -8.16
C ALA A 99 -8.33 9.03 -7.94
N LEU A 100 -7.65 9.25 -6.81
CA LEU A 100 -6.98 10.52 -6.52
C LEU A 100 -5.88 10.86 -7.53
N GLN A 101 -5.14 9.85 -8.00
CA GLN A 101 -4.13 10.06 -9.04
C GLN A 101 -4.75 10.42 -10.40
N ALA A 102 -5.91 9.86 -10.74
CA ALA A 102 -6.66 10.22 -11.94
C ALA A 102 -7.22 11.66 -11.86
N GLU A 103 -7.76 12.06 -10.71
CA GLU A 103 -8.24 13.42 -10.44
C GLU A 103 -7.11 14.45 -10.57
N LEU A 104 -5.97 14.21 -9.91
CA LEU A 104 -4.77 15.05 -10.04
C LEU A 104 -4.29 15.16 -11.48
N ASN A 105 -4.37 14.09 -12.27
CA ASN A 105 -3.98 14.11 -13.67
C ASN A 105 -4.97 14.90 -14.54
N ALA A 106 -6.28 14.79 -14.28
CA ALA A 106 -7.31 15.59 -14.96
C ALA A 106 -7.11 17.10 -14.71
N VAL A 107 -6.90 17.50 -13.44
CA VAL A 107 -6.63 18.91 -13.08
C VAL A 107 -5.34 19.42 -13.73
N ARG A 108 -4.28 18.61 -13.77
CA ARG A 108 -3.02 18.96 -14.46
C ARG A 108 -3.19 19.14 -15.97
N GLN A 109 -3.98 18.28 -16.62
CA GLN A 109 -4.32 18.43 -18.04
C GLN A 109 -5.08 19.74 -18.28
N GLU A 110 -6.05 20.07 -17.41
CA GLU A 110 -6.86 21.29 -17.55
C GLU A 110 -6.01 22.57 -17.36
N ILE A 111 -5.13 22.61 -16.36
CA ILE A 111 -4.16 23.71 -16.19
C ILE A 111 -3.26 23.86 -17.43
N THR A 112 -2.89 22.74 -18.05
CA THR A 112 -2.05 22.75 -19.27
C THR A 112 -2.85 23.30 -20.47
N ARG A 113 -4.13 22.95 -20.61
CA ARG A 113 -5.03 23.52 -21.64
C ARG A 113 -5.15 25.04 -21.50
N TYR A 114 -5.44 25.54 -20.30
CA TYR A 114 -5.56 26.99 -20.08
C TYR A 114 -4.27 27.74 -20.45
N ARG A 115 -3.11 27.26 -20.01
CA ARG A 115 -1.80 27.86 -20.36
C ARG A 115 -1.53 27.83 -21.86
N GLN A 116 -1.89 26.74 -22.55
CA GLN A 116 -1.72 26.64 -24.00
C GLN A 116 -2.61 27.65 -24.72
N HIS A 117 -3.85 27.84 -24.26
CA HIS A 117 -4.78 28.86 -24.78
C HIS A 117 -4.25 30.29 -24.59
N GLU A 118 -3.70 30.62 -23.40
CA GLU A 118 -3.07 31.92 -23.16
C GLU A 118 -1.90 32.20 -24.10
N ILE A 119 -1.02 31.19 -24.33
CA ILE A 119 0.10 31.30 -25.26
C ILE A 119 -0.37 31.52 -26.70
N THR A 120 -1.40 30.79 -27.16
CA THR A 120 -1.94 30.99 -28.52
C THR A 120 -2.62 32.34 -28.68
N ALA A 121 -3.39 32.80 -27.68
CA ALA A 121 -4.06 34.10 -27.73
C ALA A 121 -3.05 35.27 -27.75
N ALA A 122 -1.94 35.16 -27.02
CA ALA A 122 -0.86 36.15 -27.05
C ALA A 122 -0.07 36.17 -28.38
N ALA A 123 -0.08 35.08 -29.15
CA ALA A 123 0.62 34.99 -30.43
C ALA A 123 -0.14 35.66 -31.59
N GLU A 124 -1.48 35.74 -31.52
CA GLU A 124 -2.31 36.31 -32.59
C GLU A 124 -2.23 37.85 -32.66
N ASP A 125 -1.91 38.52 -31.54
CA ASP A 125 -1.68 39.98 -31.49
C ASP A 125 -0.27 40.40 -31.99
N SER A 126 0.52 39.45 -32.48
CA SER A 126 1.90 39.65 -32.96
C SER A 126 2.13 39.25 -34.43
N ALA A 127 1.06 39.11 -35.22
CA ALA A 127 1.15 38.76 -36.64
C ALA A 127 1.17 40.01 -37.56
N PRO A 128 2.26 40.31 -38.28
CA PRO A 128 2.24 41.34 -39.31
C PRO A 128 1.42 40.86 -40.52
N ALA A 129 0.51 41.71 -41.00
CA ALA A 129 -0.29 41.41 -42.18
C ALA A 129 0.58 41.27 -43.44
N VAL A 130 0.51 40.11 -44.12
CA VAL A 130 1.06 39.93 -45.47
C VAL A 130 -0.06 39.51 -46.41
N THR A 131 -0.29 40.36 -47.41
CA THR A 131 -1.47 40.35 -48.28
C THR A 131 -1.24 39.54 -49.55
N THR A 132 -2.10 38.54 -49.81
CA THR A 132 -2.60 38.06 -51.13
C THR A 132 -1.54 37.71 -52.21
N SER A 133 -1.52 36.49 -52.77
CA SER A 133 -2.38 36.19 -53.93
C SER A 133 -2.61 34.69 -54.27
N ALA A 134 -3.87 34.43 -54.64
CA ALA A 134 -4.42 33.38 -55.52
C ALA A 134 -3.65 33.17 -56.86
N ILE A 135 -3.81 32.13 -57.70
CA ILE A 135 -4.81 31.04 -57.87
C ILE A 135 -4.24 29.88 -58.76
N SER A 136 -4.90 28.71 -58.79
CA SER A 136 -5.05 27.73 -59.91
C SER A 136 -4.35 26.35 -59.94
N GLN A 137 -4.98 25.42 -60.67
CA GLN A 137 -4.70 23.98 -60.84
C GLN A 137 -4.26 23.69 -62.32
N VAL A 138 -4.10 22.48 -62.91
CA VAL A 138 -4.56 21.08 -62.70
C VAL A 138 -3.48 20.11 -63.28
N PRO A 139 -3.24 18.88 -62.76
CA PRO A 139 -2.29 17.92 -63.36
C PRO A 139 -2.87 17.24 -64.64
N PRO A 140 -2.05 16.75 -65.58
CA PRO A 140 -1.59 15.34 -65.52
C PRO A 140 -0.22 15.03 -66.19
N GLY A 141 0.36 13.84 -65.95
CA GLY A 141 1.33 13.24 -66.87
C GLY A 141 2.49 12.44 -66.27
N TYR A 142 2.38 11.11 -66.33
CA TYR A 142 3.45 10.08 -66.39
C TYR A 142 4.91 10.47 -66.09
N GLN A 143 5.50 9.81 -65.08
CA GLN A 143 6.78 9.14 -65.29
C GLN A 143 6.90 7.85 -64.47
N ASP A 144 7.12 6.75 -65.19
CA ASP A 144 7.23 5.38 -64.69
C ASP A 144 8.72 5.00 -64.58
N GLN A 145 9.16 4.48 -63.43
CA GLN A 145 10.32 3.59 -63.33
C GLN A 145 10.45 2.86 -61.99
N ARG A 146 9.67 1.77 -61.89
CA ARG A 146 10.14 0.39 -61.59
C ARG A 146 11.43 0.24 -60.73
N GLY A 147 11.32 -0.36 -59.53
CA GLY A 147 12.52 -0.67 -58.71
C GLY A 147 12.33 -1.52 -57.44
N ALA A 148 12.07 -2.83 -57.61
CA ALA A 148 12.33 -3.95 -56.67
C ALA A 148 11.69 -3.99 -55.26
N SER A 149 11.07 -5.13 -54.96
CA SER A 149 10.64 -5.55 -53.61
C SER A 149 11.82 -5.97 -52.72
N ALA A 150 11.69 -5.76 -51.40
CA ALA A 150 12.33 -6.59 -50.39
C ALA A 150 11.43 -6.73 -49.15
N ALA A 151 11.18 -7.96 -48.72
CA ALA A 151 10.40 -8.30 -47.52
C ALA A 151 11.26 -8.20 -46.25
N PRO A 152 10.65 -8.10 -45.05
CA PRO A 152 11.42 -8.04 -43.79
C PRO A 152 11.87 -9.45 -43.35
N PRO A 153 13.08 -9.60 -42.79
CA PRO A 153 13.42 -10.76 -41.97
C PRO A 153 12.99 -10.53 -40.52
N ALA A 154 12.30 -11.51 -39.94
CA ALA A 154 12.10 -11.63 -38.50
C ALA A 154 13.13 -12.60 -37.91
N SER A 155 13.31 -12.50 -36.58
CA SER A 155 14.00 -13.44 -35.68
C SER A 155 15.46 -13.81 -35.97
N GLU A 156 16.33 -13.57 -34.98
CA GLU A 156 16.99 -14.67 -34.30
C GLU A 156 17.34 -14.29 -32.86
N ALA A 157 17.37 -15.28 -31.97
CA ALA A 157 17.66 -15.10 -30.55
C ALA A 157 19.06 -15.64 -30.24
N ASN A 158 19.84 -14.93 -29.40
CA ASN A 158 20.81 -15.64 -28.56
C ASN A 158 21.19 -14.91 -27.26
N THR A 159 20.92 -15.61 -26.16
CA THR A 159 21.73 -15.81 -24.96
C THR A 159 22.95 -14.92 -24.71
N GLY A 160 22.87 -14.11 -23.65
CA GLY A 160 23.84 -14.11 -22.55
C GLY A 160 25.22 -13.48 -22.75
N ALA A 161 25.43 -12.31 -22.13
CA ALA A 161 26.71 -11.94 -21.51
C ALA A 161 26.49 -10.94 -20.37
N ASN A 162 27.08 -11.20 -19.21
CA ASN A 162 27.16 -10.22 -18.12
C ASN A 162 28.11 -9.09 -18.49
N THR A 163 27.78 -7.85 -18.15
CA THR A 163 28.79 -6.77 -18.02
C THR A 163 28.43 -5.88 -16.85
N ALA A 164 29.26 -5.90 -15.82
CA ALA A 164 29.08 -5.09 -14.63
C ALA A 164 29.17 -3.60 -14.98
N ARG A 165 28.13 -2.82 -14.65
CA ARG A 165 28.19 -1.35 -14.74
C ARG A 165 28.35 -0.74 -13.35
N SER A 166 29.55 -0.22 -13.13
CA SER A 166 30.03 0.45 -11.92
C SER A 166 29.00 1.38 -11.26
N SER A 167 28.76 1.14 -9.97
CA SER A 167 28.06 2.07 -9.08
C SER A 167 28.80 3.41 -9.04
N LYS A 168 28.13 4.49 -9.44
CA LYS A 168 28.52 5.85 -9.01
C LYS A 168 27.59 6.27 -7.89
N GLN A 169 28.16 6.41 -6.69
CA GLN A 169 27.46 6.94 -5.52
C GLN A 169 27.04 8.39 -5.82
N VAL A 170 25.76 8.68 -5.64
CA VAL A 170 25.27 10.07 -5.51
C VAL A 170 25.13 10.33 -4.02
N THR A 171 25.96 11.23 -3.50
CA THR A 171 25.90 11.67 -2.11
C THR A 171 24.68 12.54 -1.89
N VAL A 172 23.68 12.04 -1.15
CA VAL A 172 22.54 12.84 -0.71
C VAL A 172 22.97 13.74 0.45
N ALA A 173 23.02 15.05 0.20
CA ALA A 173 23.26 16.04 1.23
C ALA A 173 22.09 16.11 2.22
N LYS A 174 22.41 16.23 3.50
CA LYS A 174 21.47 16.36 4.61
C LYS A 174 20.72 17.70 4.51
N SER A 175 19.39 17.67 4.45
CA SER A 175 18.55 18.84 4.74
C SER A 175 17.47 18.46 5.76
N GLU A 176 17.59 19.05 6.94
CA GLU A 176 16.61 18.95 8.02
C GLU A 176 15.56 20.04 7.83
N ALA A 177 14.28 19.65 7.68
CA ALA A 177 13.07 20.40 8.05
C ALA A 177 11.86 19.83 7.28
N TYR A 178 11.19 18.82 7.85
CA TYR A 178 9.76 18.64 7.57
C TYR A 178 9.00 18.91 8.87
N THR A 179 8.23 20.00 8.86
CA THR A 179 7.44 20.43 10.00
C THR A 179 6.28 19.47 10.25
N SER A 180 5.99 19.18 11.53
CA SER A 180 4.81 18.40 11.91
C SER A 180 3.55 19.01 11.31
N SER A 181 2.85 18.24 10.47
CA SER A 181 1.47 18.50 10.10
C SER A 181 0.64 17.27 10.44
N THR A 182 -0.13 17.41 11.52
CA THR A 182 -1.10 16.43 12.00
C THR A 182 -2.05 16.01 10.88
N VAL A 183 -2.09 14.73 10.55
CA VAL A 183 -3.13 14.18 9.68
C VAL A 183 -4.48 14.21 10.42
N PRO A 184 -5.51 14.90 9.90
CA PRO A 184 -6.84 14.86 10.51
C PRO A 184 -7.52 13.52 10.22
N SER A 185 -8.05 12.88 11.26
CA SER A 185 -8.84 11.65 11.12
C SER A 185 -10.15 11.93 10.36
N PRO A 186 -10.60 11.05 9.45
CA PRO A 186 -11.92 11.17 8.84
C PRO A 186 -13.01 10.92 9.88
N SER A 187 -13.70 11.99 10.29
CA SER A 187 -14.87 11.88 11.17
C SER A 187 -16.05 11.34 10.37
N SER A 188 -16.43 10.08 10.64
CA SER A 188 -17.60 9.47 10.03
C SER A 188 -18.87 9.87 10.78
N THR A 189 -19.61 10.85 10.25
CA THR A 189 -21.01 11.07 10.60
C THR A 189 -21.88 10.00 9.95
N VAL A 190 -22.09 8.88 10.66
CA VAL A 190 -23.19 7.96 10.36
C VAL A 190 -24.21 8.07 11.47
N ALA A 191 -25.45 8.37 11.09
CA ALA A 191 -26.54 8.64 12.01
C ALA A 191 -26.87 7.43 12.90
N THR A 192 -27.27 7.72 14.14
CA THR A 192 -27.79 6.74 15.08
C THR A 192 -29.06 6.09 14.55
N SER A 193 -29.04 4.76 14.38
CA SER A 193 -30.24 3.94 14.51
C SER A 193 -29.91 2.73 15.39
N GLU A 194 -30.51 2.68 16.56
CA GLU A 194 -30.47 1.50 17.42
C GLU A 194 -31.19 0.34 16.74
N SER A 195 -30.55 -0.81 16.66
CA SER A 195 -31.25 -2.10 16.53
C SER A 195 -30.45 -3.20 17.20
N LYS A 196 -31.19 -4.04 17.93
CA LYS A 196 -30.66 -5.07 18.83
C LYS A 196 -30.04 -6.20 18.02
N ASP A 197 -28.75 -6.48 18.21
CA ASP A 197 -28.25 -7.86 18.21
C ASP A 197 -26.91 -8.01 18.96
N ARG A 198 -27.01 -7.97 20.29
CA ARG A 198 -25.91 -8.22 21.23
C ARG A 198 -25.94 -9.70 21.66
N SER A 199 -25.77 -10.60 20.70
CA SER A 199 -26.24 -12.00 20.81
C SER A 199 -25.29 -13.08 20.27
N TYR A 200 -24.07 -12.74 19.81
CA TYR A 200 -23.16 -13.72 19.18
C TYR A 200 -21.77 -13.93 19.84
N TRP A 201 -21.65 -13.70 21.15
CA TRP A 201 -20.43 -14.06 21.92
C TRP A 201 -20.78 -14.77 23.24
N SER A 202 -21.42 -15.93 23.12
CA SER A 202 -21.49 -16.91 24.21
C SER A 202 -20.15 -17.64 24.34
N PRO A 203 -19.55 -17.74 25.54
CA PRO A 203 -18.32 -18.48 25.73
C PRO A 203 -18.58 -19.99 25.68
N ILE A 204 -17.81 -20.71 24.85
CA ILE A 204 -17.73 -22.17 24.91
C ILE A 204 -17.10 -22.55 26.25
N SER A 205 -17.77 -23.43 27.00
CA SER A 205 -17.30 -23.98 28.28
C SER A 205 -16.42 -25.21 28.07
#